data_AF-A0A0D6PI14-F1
#
_entry.id   AF-A0A0D6PI14-F1
#
_cell.length_a   1.000
_cell.length_b   1.000
_cell.length_c   1.000
_cell.angle_alpha   90.00
_cell.angle_beta   90.00
_cell.angle_gamma   90.00
#
_symmetry.space_group_name_H-M   'P 1'
#
loop_
_entity.id
_entity.type
_entity.pdbx_description
1 polymer ?
#
loop_
_entity_poly.entity_id
_entity_poly.type
_entity_poly.pdbx_seq_one_letter_code
_entity_poly.pdbx_strand_id
1 'polypeptide(L)'
;MPRQVSPSRIGFMLCCFLLPGLIGTFASFSIPAPVVDAMHQQDALDAVLSAPTPAARQAAMAALPARVDADTAALVINGTAPLAQRVAAASRNMRHEAVAQARAEAYKIRLMVITMTILSAIFGVMLMGPDKND
;
A
#
# COMPACT_ATOMS: atom_id res chain seq x y z
N MET A 1 -32.46 24.60 -31.81
CA MET A 1 -32.92 24.54 -30.40
C MET A 1 -31.73 24.23 -29.52
N PRO A 2 -31.37 25.09 -28.55
CA PRO A 2 -30.33 24.76 -27.58
C PRO A 2 -30.79 23.57 -26.74
N ARG A 3 -30.05 22.45 -26.81
CA ARG A 3 -30.29 21.27 -26.00
C ARG A 3 -30.14 21.67 -24.53
N GLN A 4 -31.23 21.68 -23.77
CA GLN A 4 -31.18 21.95 -22.34
C GLN A 4 -30.39 20.82 -21.67
N VAL A 5 -29.20 21.14 -21.18
CA VAL A 5 -28.38 20.19 -20.43
C VAL A 5 -29.03 20.04 -19.07
N SER A 6 -29.62 18.87 -18.82
CA SER A 6 -30.21 18.53 -17.52
C SER A 6 -29.15 18.68 -16.41
N PRO A 7 -29.44 19.43 -15.32
CA PRO A 7 -28.53 19.58 -14.18
C PRO A 7 -28.06 18.24 -13.61
N SER A 8 -28.90 17.21 -13.71
CA SER A 8 -28.63 15.85 -13.27
C SER A 8 -27.50 15.19 -14.09
N ARG A 9 -27.39 15.49 -15.39
CA ARG A 9 -26.30 14.99 -16.25
C ARG A 9 -24.96 15.64 -15.91
N ILE A 10 -24.99 16.91 -15.52
CA ILE A 10 -23.79 17.65 -15.07
C ILE A 10 -23.31 17.07 -13.73
N GLY A 11 -24.21 16.85 -12.77
CA GLY A 11 -23.87 16.23 -11.48
C GLY A 11 -23.33 14.81 -11.62
N PHE A 12 -23.88 14.03 -12.55
CA PHE A 12 -23.39 12.69 -12.88
C PHE A 12 -21.97 12.72 -13.47
N MET A 13 -21.73 13.55 -14.49
CA MET A 13 -20.40 13.74 -15.08
C MET A 13 -19.40 14.20 -14.02
N LEU A 14 -19.79 15.12 -13.14
CA LEU A 14 -18.92 15.59 -12.06
C LEU A 14 -18.53 14.45 -11.11
N CYS A 15 -19.49 13.65 -10.65
CA CYS A 15 -19.21 12.50 -9.78
C CYS A 15 -18.35 11.44 -10.47
N CYS A 16 -18.58 11.18 -11.76
CA CYS A 16 -17.79 10.25 -12.56
C CYS A 16 -16.31 10.67 -12.70
N PHE A 17 -16.00 11.96 -12.61
CA PHE A 17 -14.62 12.45 -12.62
C PHE A 17 -14.03 12.59 -11.21
N LEU A 18 -14.81 13.11 -10.27
CA LEU A 18 -14.35 13.38 -8.90
C LEU A 18 -14.04 12.09 -8.13
N LEU A 19 -14.88 11.06 -8.25
CA LEU A 19 -14.72 9.84 -7.47
C LEU A 19 -13.48 9.05 -7.91
N PRO A 20 -13.26 8.72 -9.19
CA PRO A 20 -12.03 8.06 -9.62
C PRO A 20 -10.79 8.92 -9.38
N GLY A 21 -10.91 10.24 -9.53
CA GLY A 21 -9.84 11.19 -9.23
C GLY A 21 -9.38 11.10 -7.77
N LEU A 22 -10.32 11.19 -6.81
CA LEU A 22 -10.03 11.04 -5.38
C LEU A 22 -9.42 9.69 -5.04
N ILE A 23 -9.93 8.60 -5.63
CA ILE A 23 -9.38 7.26 -5.38
C ILE A 23 -7.95 7.15 -5.91
N GLY A 24 -7.66 7.72 -7.09
CA GLY A 24 -6.30 7.79 -7.63
C GLY A 24 -5.34 8.57 -6.72
N THR A 25 -5.82 9.66 -6.12
CA THR A 25 -5.04 10.44 -5.15
C THR A 25 -4.71 9.62 -3.90
N PHE A 26 -5.70 8.92 -3.30
CA PHE A 26 -5.46 8.08 -2.13
C PHE A 26 -4.58 6.87 -2.44
N ALA A 27 -4.72 6.26 -3.62
CA ALA A 27 -3.87 5.17 -4.08
C ALA A 27 -2.39 5.57 -4.15
N SER A 28 -2.11 6.84 -4.46
CA SER A 28 -0.75 7.38 -4.54
C SER A 28 -0.07 7.47 -3.16
N PHE A 29 -0.82 7.47 -2.06
CA PHE A 29 -0.26 7.52 -0.70
C PHE A 29 -0.16 6.15 -0.01
N SER A 30 -0.96 5.17 -0.43
CA SER A 30 -0.85 3.80 0.10
C SER A 30 0.35 3.04 -0.46
N ILE A 31 0.67 3.21 -1.75
CA ILE A 31 1.78 2.49 -2.40
C ILE A 31 3.16 2.81 -1.79
N PRO A 32 3.49 4.05 -1.37
CA PRO A 32 4.78 4.37 -0.77
C PRO A 32 4.97 3.87 0.66
N ALA A 33 3.91 3.67 1.45
CA ALA A 33 4.03 3.37 2.88
C ALA A 33 4.81 2.07 3.16
N PRO A 34 4.54 0.93 2.47
CA PRO A 34 5.32 -0.29 2.66
C PRO A 34 6.79 -0.15 2.24
N VAL A 35 7.08 0.76 1.29
CA VAL A 35 8.45 1.00 0.81
C VAL A 35 9.26 1.78 1.84
N VAL A 36 8.66 2.82 2.45
CA VAL A 36 9.32 3.61 3.50
C VAL A 36 9.58 2.75 4.74
N ASP A 37 8.63 1.90 5.13
CA ASP A 37 8.84 0.95 6.23
C ASP A 37 9.97 -0.04 5.92
N ALA A 38 10.00 -0.60 4.70
CA ALA A 38 11.08 -1.49 4.29
C ALA A 38 12.46 -0.80 4.31
N MET A 39 12.54 0.49 3.98
CA MET A 39 13.78 1.27 4.08
C MET A 39 14.25 1.43 5.53
N HIS A 40 13.36 1.82 6.45
CA HIS A 40 13.70 1.94 7.87
C HIS A 40 14.13 0.63 8.51
N GLN A 41 13.50 -0.47 8.10
CA GLN A 41 13.87 -1.81 8.51
C GLN A 41 15.24 -2.24 7.95
N GLN A 42 15.57 -1.87 6.70
CA GLN A 42 16.90 -2.10 6.13
C GLN A 42 17.99 -1.30 6.85
N ASP A 43 17.73 -0.04 7.18
CA ASP A 43 18.68 0.78 7.96
C ASP A 43 18.98 0.15 9.33
N ALA A 44 17.96 -0.44 9.97
CA ALA A 44 18.13 -1.14 11.25
C ALA A 44 18.99 -2.42 11.10
N LEU A 45 18.84 -3.15 10.00
CA LEU A 45 19.67 -4.33 9.68
C LEU A 45 21.10 -3.96 9.33
N ASP A 46 21.31 -2.88 8.57
CA ASP A 46 22.63 -2.39 8.20
C ASP A 46 23.38 -1.82 9.41
N ALA A 47 22.68 -1.24 10.39
CA ALA A 47 23.27 -0.84 11.67
C ALA A 47 23.86 -2.03 12.45
N VAL A 48 23.29 -3.22 12.33
CA VAL A 48 23.81 -4.45 12.96
C VAL A 48 25.08 -4.93 12.25
N LEU A 49 25.13 -4.84 10.93
CA LEU A 49 26.30 -5.25 10.12
C LEU A 49 27.47 -4.27 10.25
N SER A 50 27.18 -2.97 10.29
CA SER A 50 28.19 -1.90 10.38
C SER A 50 28.69 -1.63 11.79
N ALA A 51 28.13 -2.29 12.82
CA ALA A 51 28.53 -2.10 14.19
C ALA A 51 30.03 -2.42 14.41
N PRO A 52 30.83 -1.44 14.92
CA PRO A 52 32.29 -1.55 14.99
C PRO A 52 32.77 -2.46 16.13
N THR A 53 31.95 -2.69 17.16
CA THR A 53 32.31 -3.53 18.30
C THR A 53 31.27 -4.63 18.53
N PRO A 54 31.66 -5.78 19.11
CA PRO A 54 30.73 -6.84 19.48
C PRO A 54 29.63 -6.35 20.43
N ALA A 55 29.96 -5.44 21.36
CA ALA A 55 28.99 -4.84 22.28
C ALA A 55 27.99 -3.92 21.56
N ALA A 56 28.43 -3.08 20.62
CA ALA A 56 27.55 -2.25 19.81
C ALA A 56 26.63 -3.11 18.92
N ARG A 57 27.15 -4.22 18.42
CA ARG A 57 26.36 -5.19 17.64
C ARG A 57 25.28 -5.86 18.48
N GLN A 58 25.60 -6.27 19.71
CA GLN A 58 24.63 -6.85 20.64
C GLN A 58 23.52 -5.85 20.97
N ALA A 59 23.87 -4.58 21.19
CA ALA A 59 22.91 -3.50 21.42
C ALA A 59 22.01 -3.23 20.20
N ALA A 60 22.59 -3.22 19.00
CA ALA A 60 21.83 -3.08 17.76
C ALA A 60 20.87 -4.27 17.54
N MET A 61 21.30 -5.50 17.83
CA MET A 61 20.45 -6.69 17.76
C MET A 61 19.30 -6.66 18.78
N ALA A 62 19.55 -6.16 19.99
CA ALA A 62 18.52 -6.00 21.02
C ALA A 62 17.49 -4.92 20.65
N ALA A 63 17.85 -3.95 19.81
CA ALA A 63 16.95 -2.90 19.33
C ALA A 63 16.10 -3.32 18.10
N LEU A 64 16.42 -4.46 17.45
CA LEU A 64 15.68 -4.94 16.27
C LEU A 64 14.18 -5.17 16.52
N PRO A 65 13.73 -5.80 17.62
CA PRO A 65 12.30 -6.08 17.82
C PRO A 65 11.42 -4.83 17.88
N ALA A 66 11.99 -3.66 18.16
CA ALA A 66 11.28 -2.38 18.19
C ALA A 66 11.27 -1.66 16.83
N ARG A 67 12.07 -2.12 15.86
CA ARG A 67 12.31 -1.42 14.58
C ARG A 67 12.03 -2.27 13.35
N VAL A 68 11.92 -3.58 13.50
CA VAL A 68 11.65 -4.54 12.43
C VAL A 68 10.53 -5.47 12.86
N ASP A 69 9.89 -6.10 11.89
CA ASP A 69 8.88 -7.12 12.16
C ASP A 69 9.44 -8.26 13.01
N ALA A 70 8.59 -8.87 13.83
CA ALA A 70 8.96 -9.91 14.79
C ALA A 70 9.63 -11.11 14.11
N ASP A 71 9.14 -11.52 12.93
CA ASP A 71 9.68 -12.67 12.20
C ASP A 71 11.07 -12.34 11.62
N THR A 72 11.23 -11.13 11.11
CA THR A 72 12.51 -10.62 10.60
C THR A 72 13.54 -10.47 11.73
N ALA A 73 13.14 -9.96 12.89
CA ALA A 73 13.98 -9.88 14.07
C ALA A 73 14.39 -11.26 14.59
N ALA A 74 13.46 -12.24 14.58
CA ALA A 74 13.74 -13.61 15.00
C ALA A 74 14.80 -14.30 14.12
N LEU A 75 14.80 -14.07 12.80
CA LEU A 75 15.84 -14.59 11.89
C LEU A 75 17.24 -14.06 12.27
N VAL A 76 17.32 -12.79 12.68
CA VAL A 76 18.59 -12.15 13.07
C VAL A 76 18.98 -12.44 14.51
N ILE A 77 18.07 -12.79 15.42
CA ILE A 77 18.38 -13.07 16.85
C ILE A 77 18.57 -14.56 17.12
N ASN A 78 17.76 -15.43 16.52
CA ASN A 78 17.75 -16.87 16.79
C ASN A 78 18.46 -17.71 15.71
N GLY A 79 18.85 -17.12 14.58
CA GLY A 79 19.55 -17.83 13.51
C GLY A 79 20.91 -18.39 13.93
N THR A 80 21.27 -19.57 13.43
CA THR A 80 22.55 -20.24 13.73
C THR A 80 23.64 -19.97 12.69
N ALA A 81 23.28 -19.36 11.55
CA ALA A 81 24.20 -19.04 10.47
C ALA A 81 25.12 -17.83 10.81
N PRO A 82 26.19 -17.59 10.04
CA PRO A 82 26.98 -16.37 10.17
C PRO A 82 26.10 -15.11 10.06
N LEU A 83 26.42 -14.07 10.84
CA LEU A 83 25.60 -12.85 10.94
C LEU A 83 25.25 -12.24 9.58
N ALA A 84 26.21 -12.18 8.65
CA ALA A 84 25.98 -11.68 7.29
C ALA A 84 24.93 -12.50 6.52
N GLN A 85 24.91 -13.83 6.69
CA GLN A 85 23.90 -14.68 6.06
C GLN A 85 22.53 -14.53 6.71
N ARG A 86 22.48 -14.33 8.04
CA ARG A 86 21.22 -14.07 8.77
C ARG A 86 20.58 -12.76 8.35
N VAL A 87 21.38 -11.70 8.25
CA VAL A 87 20.91 -10.39 7.79
C VAL A 87 20.48 -10.44 6.32
N ALA A 88 21.21 -11.16 5.46
CA ALA A 88 20.79 -11.38 4.08
C ALA A 88 19.47 -12.19 3.98
N ALA A 89 19.25 -13.17 4.85
CA ALA A 89 17.99 -13.91 4.92
C ALA A 89 16.84 -13.03 5.41
N ALA A 90 17.06 -12.23 6.47
CA ALA A 90 16.11 -11.27 7.00
C ALA A 90 15.71 -10.21 5.95
N SER A 91 16.68 -9.66 5.22
CA SER A 91 16.42 -8.70 4.13
C SER A 91 15.60 -9.29 2.98
N ARG A 92 15.82 -10.58 2.62
CA ARG A 92 15.00 -11.27 1.64
C ARG A 92 13.57 -11.50 2.13
N ASN A 93 13.39 -11.84 3.41
CA ASN A 93 12.08 -12.04 4.00
C ASN A 93 11.26 -10.74 4.00
N MET A 94 11.87 -9.63 4.44
CA MET A 94 11.23 -8.30 4.38
C MET A 94 10.79 -7.92 2.97
N ARG A 95 11.63 -8.13 1.96
CA ARG A 95 11.27 -7.79 0.56
C ARG A 95 10.08 -8.62 0.08
N HIS A 96 10.00 -9.88 0.49
CA HIS A 96 8.88 -10.74 0.15
C HIS A 96 7.57 -10.25 0.80
N GLU A 97 7.63 -9.88 2.08
CA GLU A 97 6.49 -9.33 2.82
C GLU A 97 6.04 -7.97 2.28
N ALA A 98 6.98 -7.07 2.00
CA ALA A 98 6.68 -5.75 1.42
C ALA A 98 5.98 -5.87 0.06
N VAL A 99 6.40 -6.80 -0.79
CA VAL A 99 5.74 -7.08 -2.07
C VAL A 99 4.35 -7.69 -1.86
N ALA A 100 4.19 -8.59 -0.90
CA ALA A 100 2.90 -9.19 -0.58
C ALA A 100 1.90 -8.14 -0.04
N GLN A 101 2.34 -7.27 0.87
CA GLN A 101 1.56 -6.16 1.40
C GLN A 101 1.18 -5.16 0.30
N ALA A 102 2.14 -4.73 -0.52
CA ALA A 102 1.88 -3.82 -1.64
C ALA A 102 0.85 -4.39 -2.63
N ARG A 103 0.90 -5.70 -2.91
CA ARG A 103 -0.10 -6.37 -3.77
C ARG A 103 -1.48 -6.40 -3.11
N ALA A 104 -1.56 -6.69 -1.81
CA ALA A 104 -2.81 -6.73 -1.07
C ALA A 104 -3.47 -5.34 -1.03
N GLU A 105 -2.69 -4.30 -0.82
CA GLU A 105 -3.18 -2.90 -0.84
C GLU A 105 -3.62 -2.48 -2.25
N ALA A 106 -2.83 -2.77 -3.27
CA ALA A 106 -3.19 -2.53 -4.66
C ALA A 106 -4.51 -3.24 -5.05
N TYR A 107 -4.71 -4.47 -4.57
CA TYR A 107 -5.95 -5.21 -4.78
C TYR A 107 -7.14 -4.52 -4.11
N LYS A 108 -7.01 -4.08 -2.85
CA LYS A 108 -8.07 -3.35 -2.13
C LYS A 108 -8.46 -2.05 -2.86
N ILE A 109 -7.48 -1.30 -3.35
CA ILE A 109 -7.71 -0.06 -4.12
C ILE A 109 -8.47 -0.39 -5.41
N ARG A 110 -8.02 -1.39 -6.17
CA ARG A 110 -8.71 -1.83 -7.40
C ARG A 110 -10.15 -2.24 -7.12
N LEU A 111 -10.38 -2.99 -6.04
CA LEU A 111 -11.71 -3.42 -5.62
C LEU A 111 -12.61 -2.20 -5.34
N MET A 112 -12.10 -1.21 -4.60
CA MET A 112 -12.83 0.01 -4.26
C MET A 112 -13.18 0.86 -5.49
N VAL A 113 -12.25 1.00 -6.46
CA VAL A 113 -12.52 1.69 -7.73
C VAL A 113 -13.62 0.98 -8.51
N ILE A 114 -13.52 -0.35 -8.64
CA ILE A 114 -14.48 -1.15 -9.41
C ILE A 114 -15.87 -1.03 -8.78
N THR A 115 -15.99 -1.18 -7.46
CA THR A 115 -17.29 -1.08 -6.78
C THR A 115 -17.90 0.31 -6.90
N MET A 116 -17.13 1.40 -6.71
CA MET A 116 -17.65 2.75 -6.90
C MET A 116 -18.06 3.03 -8.36
N THR A 117 -17.33 2.47 -9.32
CA THR A 117 -17.64 2.63 -10.74
C THR A 117 -18.94 1.91 -11.10
N ILE A 118 -19.14 0.69 -10.60
CA ILE A 118 -20.39 -0.06 -10.79
C ILE A 118 -21.56 0.68 -10.16
N LEU A 119 -21.43 1.14 -8.91
CA LEU A 119 -22.49 1.90 -8.23
C LEU A 119 -22.83 3.19 -8.96
N SER A 120 -21.82 3.92 -9.44
CA SER A 120 -22.01 5.13 -10.22
C SER A 120 -22.73 4.82 -11.54
N ALA A 121 -22.33 3.76 -12.25
CA ALA A 121 -22.97 3.35 -13.50
C ALA A 121 -24.45 2.98 -13.28
N ILE A 122 -24.76 2.19 -12.24
CA ILE A 122 -26.15 1.84 -11.87
C ILE A 122 -26.95 3.11 -11.55
N PHE A 123 -26.38 4.01 -10.75
CA PHE A 123 -27.03 5.27 -10.39
C PHE A 123 -27.30 6.13 -11.64
N GLY A 124 -26.33 6.23 -12.55
CA GLY A 124 -26.49 6.93 -13.83
C GLY A 124 -27.61 6.37 -14.69
N VAL A 125 -27.68 5.03 -14.82
CA VAL A 125 -28.75 4.36 -15.57
C VAL A 125 -30.12 4.60 -14.91
N MET A 126 -30.23 4.50 -13.59
CA MET A 126 -31.48 4.79 -12.88
C MET A 126 -31.93 6.25 -13.04
N LEU A 127 -30.99 7.19 -13.01
CA LEU A 127 -31.28 8.61 -13.12
C LEU A 127 -31.68 9.01 -14.55
N MET A 128 -31.18 8.28 -15.56
CA MET A 128 -31.58 8.50 -16.95
C MET A 128 -33.03 8.11 -17.21
N GLY A 129 -33.57 7.14 -16.46
CA GLY A 129 -34.95 6.65 -16.59
C GLY A 129 -35.28 6.13 -18.01
N PRO A 130 -36.39 5.40 -18.20
CA PRO A 130 -36.90 5.21 -19.54
C PRO A 130 -37.33 6.58 -20.09
N ASP A 131 -36.70 7.01 -21.18
CA ASP A 131 -37.13 8.19 -21.95
C ASP A 131 -38.62 7.97 -22.28
N LYS A 132 -39.52 8.63 -21.55
CA LYS A 132 -40.93 8.70 -21.93
C LYS A 132 -41.00 9.59 -23.17
N ASN A 133 -40.71 8.98 -24.32
CA ASN A 133 -41.14 9.49 -25.60
C ASN A 133 -42.63 9.15 -25.74
N ASP A 134 -43.47 9.95 -25.09
CA ASP A 134 -44.86 10.20 -25.49
C ASP A 134 -45.00 11.71 -25.75
#